data_AF-A0A9X1WN04-F1
#
_entry.id   AF-A0A9X1WN04-F1
#
_cell.length_a   1.000
_cell.length_b   1.000
_cell.length_c   1.000
_cell.angle_alpha   90.00
_cell.angle_beta   90.00
_cell.angle_gamma   90.00
#
_symmetry.space_group_name_H-M   'P 1'
#
loop_
_entity.id
_entity.type
_entity.pdbx_description
1 polymer ?
#
loop_
_entity_poly.entity_id
_entity_poly.type
_entity_poly.pdbx_seq_one_letter_code
_entity_poly.pdbx_strand_id
1 'polypeptide(L)' 'MYCTYLYESAYEAISKVVHIPDQDPVFGIKLVGSDALLQVERTPGGISIRLPDCELNEQAPIAHVFHMQKGEEAK' A
#
# COMPACT_ATOMS: atom_id res chain seq x y z
N MET A 1 12.50 -0.26 1.36
CA MET A 1 11.87 -0.19 2.70
C MET A 1 10.62 -1.04 2.67
N TYR A 2 10.26 -1.69 3.78
CA TYR A 2 9.02 -2.44 3.88
C TYR A 2 8.06 -1.72 4.83
N CYS A 3 6.79 -1.66 4.46
CA CYS A 3 5.70 -1.14 5.27
C CYS A 3 4.61 -2.20 5.38
N THR A 4 3.96 -2.31 6.53
CA THR A 4 2.88 -3.27 6.77
C THR A 4 1.63 -2.55 7.23
N TYR A 5 0.52 -2.80 6.56
CA TYR A 5 -0.80 -2.42 7.03
C TYR A 5 -1.44 -3.63 7.70
N LEU A 6 -1.68 -3.53 9.01
CA LEU A 6 -2.27 -4.60 9.81
C LEU A 6 -3.78 -4.36 9.94
N TYR A 7 -4.55 -5.40 9.69
CA TYR A 7 -5.98 -5.40 9.94
C TYR A 7 -6.25 -5.82 11.37
N GLU A 8 -7.28 -5.26 11.98
CA GLU A 8 -7.70 -5.60 13.35
C GLU A 8 -8.23 -7.04 13.41
N SER A 9 -8.91 -7.47 12.35
CA SER A 9 -9.44 -8.84 12.23
C SER A 9 -9.67 -9.25 10.78
N ALA A 10 -9.88 -10.55 10.55
CA ALA A 10 -10.23 -11.08 9.22
C ALA A 10 -11.62 -10.64 8.72
N TYR A 11 -12.46 -10.06 9.58
CA TYR A 11 -13.80 -9.57 9.23
C TYR A 11 -13.83 -8.08 8.92
N GLU A 12 -12.70 -7.40 9.04
CA GLU A 12 -12.58 -5.99 8.70
C GLU A 12 -12.80 -5.80 7.19
N ALA A 13 -13.60 -4.79 6.82
CA ALA A 13 -13.80 -4.47 5.43
C ALA A 13 -12.51 -3.87 4.85
N ILE A 14 -11.95 -4.53 3.83
CA ILE A 14 -10.76 -4.04 3.15
C ILE A 14 -11.10 -2.76 2.38
N SER A 15 -10.50 -1.64 2.79
CA SER A 15 -10.61 -0.40 2.04
C SER A 15 -9.85 -0.49 0.72
N LYS A 16 -10.47 -0.06 -0.37
CA LYS A 16 -9.81 0.05 -1.68
C LYS A 16 -8.64 1.03 -1.69
N VAL A 17 -8.62 1.96 -0.73
CA VAL A 17 -7.53 2.93 -0.55
C VAL A 17 -6.93 2.75 0.83
N VAL A 18 -5.62 2.48 0.87
CA VAL A 18 -4.82 2.40 2.08
C VAL A 18 -3.96 3.67 2.16
N HIS A 19 -3.97 4.31 3.33
CA HIS A 19 -3.15 5.50 3.59
C HIS A 19 -1.95 5.13 4.46
N ILE A 20 -0.75 5.46 3.98
CA ILE A 20 0.51 5.31 4.71
C ILE A 20 1.00 6.72 5.08
N PRO A 21 1.11 7.06 6.37
CA PRO A 21 1.56 8.38 6.82
C PRO A 21 3.10 8.53 6.74
N ASP A 22 3.66 8.23 5.57
CA ASP A 22 5.07 8.38 5.26
C ASP A 22 5.24 9.47 4.19
N GLN A 23 6.06 10.47 4.49
CA GLN A 23 6.34 11.60 3.60
C GLN A 23 7.65 11.44 2.82
N ASP A 24 8.37 10.34 3.04
CA ASP A 24 9.61 10.09 2.34
C ASP A 24 9.37 9.95 0.82
N PRO A 25 10.31 10.43 -0.01
CA PRO A 25 10.21 10.28 -1.45
C PRO A 25 10.33 8.80 -1.85
N VAL A 26 9.23 8.26 -2.39
CA VAL A 26 9.15 6.92 -2.96
C VAL A 26 8.74 7.00 -4.42
N PHE A 27 9.44 6.28 -5.29
CA PHE A 27 9.18 6.29 -6.74
C PHE A 27 8.42 5.05 -7.20
N GLY A 28 8.30 4.04 -6.34
CA GLY A 28 7.60 2.80 -6.65
C GLY A 28 7.18 2.07 -5.39
N ILE A 29 5.96 1.53 -5.41
CA ILE A 29 5.44 0.67 -4.36
C ILE A 29 4.89 -0.59 -5.01
N LYS A 30 5.27 -1.73 -4.45
CA LYS A 30 4.78 -3.05 -4.85
C LYS A 30 4.10 -3.73 -3.67
N LEU A 31 3.02 -4.44 -3.94
CA LEU A 31 2.43 -5.32 -2.94
C LEU A 31 3.22 -6.63 -2.91
N VAL A 32 3.68 -7.05 -1.74
CA VAL A 32 4.40 -8.32 -1.59
C VAL A 32 3.42 -9.49 -1.76
N GLY A 33 3.81 -10.50 -2.53
CA GLY A 33 2.95 -11.63 -2.86
C GLY A 33 2.04 -11.39 -4.08
N SER A 34 2.12 -10.21 -4.69
CA SER A 34 1.46 -9.89 -5.95
C SER A 34 2.47 -9.30 -6.94
N ASP A 35 2.38 -9.69 -8.20
CA ASP A 35 3.19 -9.08 -9.27
C ASP A 35 2.60 -7.75 -9.77
N ALA A 36 1.51 -7.26 -9.16
CA ALA A 36 0.84 -6.03 -9.54
C ALA A 36 1.64 -4.77 -9.14
N LEU A 37 1.80 -3.86 -10.10
CA LEU A 37 2.20 -2.48 -9.83
C LEU A 37 0.99 -1.70 -9.28
N LEU A 38 1.15 -1.09 -8.11
CA LEU A 38 0.09 -0.35 -7.45
C LEU A 38 -0.02 1.06 -8.01
N GLN A 39 -1.24 1.59 -8.04
CA GLN A 39 -1.46 3.02 -8.27
C GLN A 39 -1.19 3.76 -6.96
N VAL A 40 -0.22 4.66 -6.99
CA VAL A 40 0.27 5.41 -5.84
C VAL A 40 0.04 6.90 -6.08
N GLU A 41 -0.60 7.56 -5.13
CA GLU A 41 -0.80 9.00 -5.13
C GLU A 41 -0.13 9.59 -3.88
N ARG A 42 0.73 10.59 -4.09
CA ARG A 42 1.31 11.35 -2.97
C ARG A 42 0.32 12.41 -2.54
N THR A 43 0.07 12.47 -1.24
CA THR A 43 -0.83 13.42 -0.60
C THR A 43 -0.08 14.23 0.45
N PRO A 44 -0.59 15.39 0.90
CA PRO A 44 0.06 16.17 1.95
C PRO A 44 0.24 15.41 3.27
N GLY A 45 -0.55 14.36 3.52
CA GLY A 45 -0.47 13.51 4.71
C GLY A 45 0.44 12.29 4.58
N GLY A 46 1.00 12.02 3.40
CA GLY A 46 1.80 10.84 3.10
C GLY A 46 1.41 10.21 1.77
N ILE A 47 1.22 8.90 1.72
CA ILE A 47 1.01 8.16 0.49
C ILE A 47 -0.34 7.44 0.52
N SER A 48 -1.12 7.61 -0.53
CA SER A 48 -2.36 6.87 -0.76
C SER A 48 -2.13 5.79 -1.81
N ILE A 49 -2.44 4.55 -1.47
CA ILE A 49 -2.28 3.38 -2.32
C ILE A 49 -3.65 2.84 -2.66
N ARG A 50 -3.93 2.66 -3.94
CA ARG A 50 -5.12 1.93 -4.38
C ARG A 50 -4.80 0.45 -4.52
N LEU A 51 -5.47 -0.38 -3.72
CA LEU A 51 -5.37 -1.82 -3.82
C LEU A 51 -6.05 -2.32 -5.12
N PRO A 52 -5.49 -3.35 -5.76
CA PRO A 52 -6.13 -3.98 -6.90
C PRO A 52 -7.38 -4.75 -6.44
N ASP A 53 -8.35 -4.93 -7.34
CA ASP A 53 -9.64 -5.52 -6.98
C ASP A 53 -9.52 -6.96 -6.46
N CYS A 54 -8.47 -7.69 -6.85
CA CYS A 54 -8.19 -9.04 -6.35
C CYS A 54 -7.84 -9.10 -4.86
N GLU A 55 -7.48 -7.96 -4.25
CA GLU A 55 -7.20 -7.85 -2.82
C GLU A 55 -8.46 -7.48 -2.02
N LEU A 56 -9.56 -7.10 -2.68
CA LEU A 56 -10.83 -6.73 -2.05
C LEU A 56 -11.70 -7.97 -1.79
N ASN A 57 -11.11 -8.98 -1.16
CA ASN A 57 -11.79 -10.22 -0.81
C ASN A 57 -12.79 -10.01 0.35
N GLU A 58 -13.69 -10.97 0.54
CA GLU A 58 -14.66 -10.94 1.65
C GLU A 58 -14.01 -10.99 3.04
N GLN A 59 -12.78 -11.47 3.14
CA GLN A 59 -12.02 -11.53 4.39
C GLN A 59 -10.69 -10.79 4.25
N ALA A 60 -10.40 -9.92 5.22
CA ALA A 60 -9.12 -9.24 5.31
C ALA A 60 -7.98 -10.22 5.61
N PRO A 61 -6.81 -10.07 4.95
CA PRO A 61 -5.62 -10.78 5.38
C PRO A 61 -5.16 -10.27 6.75
N ILE A 62 -4.21 -10.99 7.38
CA ILE A 62 -3.56 -10.50 8.61
C ILE A 62 -2.88 -9.14 8.36
N ALA A 63 -2.22 -9.01 7.20
CA ALA A 63 -1.55 -7.79 6.81
C ALA A 63 -1.41 -7.70 5.29
N HIS A 64 -1.43 -6.46 4.77
CA HIS A 64 -0.80 -6.17 3.49
C HIS A 64 0.62 -5.66 3.72
N VAL A 65 1.57 -6.23 2.98
CA VAL A 65 2.98 -5.84 3.07
C VAL A 65 3.37 -5.14 1.77
N PHE A 66 3.89 -3.93 1.88
CA PHE A 66 4.31 -3.10 0.78
C PHE A 66 5.83 -3.00 0.75
N HIS A 67 6.42 -3.24 -0.42
CA HIS A 67 7.81 -2.93 -0.69
C HIS A 67 7.90 -1.55 -1.35
N MET A 68 8.45 -0.60 -0.61
CA MET A 68 8.62 0.80 -1.01
C MET A 68 10.06 1.03 -1.49
N GLN A 69 10.20 1.44 -2.74
CA GLN A 69 11.49 1.79 -3.33
C GLN A 69 11.75 3.29 -3.08
N LYS A 70 12.72 3.57 -2.20
CA LYS A 70 13.16 4.93 -1.88
C LYS A 70 14.16 5.41 -2.92
N GLY A 71 14.01 6.66 -3.36
CA GLY A 71 14.96 7.36 -4.22
C GLY A 71 14.50 8.79 -4.50
N GLU A 72 15.45 9.65 -4.84
CA GLU A 72 15.16 10.98 -5.34
C GLU A 72 14.45 10.86 -6.70
N GLU A 73 13.42 11.67 -6.94
CA GLU A 73 12.86 11.83 -8.28
C GLU A 73 14.01 12.25 -9.21
N ALA A 74 14.32 11.42 -10.20
CA ALA A 74 15.33 11.75 -11.19
C ALA A 74 14.87 13.02 -11.92
N LYS A 75 15.66 14.09 -11.73
CA LYS A 75 15.48 15.43 -12.27
C LYS A 75 15.38 15.46 -13.80
#